data_AF-A0A812YPT5-F1
#
_entry.id   AF-A0A812YPT5-F1
#
_cell.length_a   1.000
_cell.length_b   1.000
_cell.length_c   1.000
_cell.angle_alpha   90.00
_cell.angle_beta   90.00
_cell.angle_gamma   90.00
#
_symmetry.space_group_name_H-M   'P 1'
#
loop_
_entity.id
_entity.type
_entity.pdbx_description
1 polymer ?
#
loop_
_entity_poly.entity_id
_entity_poly.type
_entity_poly.pdbx_seq_one_letter_code
_entity_poly.pdbx_strand_id
1 'polypeptide(L)'
;MAAQSAGHAELVKQHSELMKAHQELVKQCGSMKPKTPEGRPAVGSCTNPRIRKQRSRLYVTNDSKLTPPIEPTLVDNALLFLPERAVRDMNLEPNMNDKGDSDKTMWCGRVWELRELMATFHKDKVSRIGSEAAQLTDFRKRELKAKMKDPSVRKMLKRFAARWRGAAYRNRCSFAVLDRLKYSNLRGTLVYAHGSGGCNWDNYRICRMIAGMGILVVAPDGFAYPKNTAMGEMRHKELGPLHRASDDVDYWANDLIYMSAANGTFNYSSKAASVLQQPDEYKDMYEKCYQLRRSELHFTISHLPHWVHSQGFYLGGTSEGAMTVARFDDQRYGAMVIGRFINSFSIEYCYFTPEPEAGLIGGQLDVPTLNIIGTKDQYFGKEDSIAKLVAENGVTGYGDRHLTGHGYNTMVRQGLDVGLVCILEDGMHSPCNTHDNFLRQLFNTFFSRTHSIWELHMIWAADPTLNALISLEETTAVGDGMVGKNITRLFVPKMKYPNRLNLRTVEVLRSLNCQDELRDAMAKEKCIIDAERTEIKEQLDRVRVEAAKQRNFKSTGKPASNFYAKDKFAVKCAWKDWLKTHT
;
A
#
# COMPACT_ATOMS: atom_id res chain seq x y z
N MET A 1 12.24 35.15 -20.70
CA MET A 1 12.44 34.89 -19.25
C MET A 1 11.80 35.96 -18.35
N ALA A 2 12.00 37.27 -18.57
CA ALA A 2 11.38 38.31 -17.72
C ALA A 2 9.83 38.36 -17.78
N ALA A 3 9.22 38.08 -18.95
CA ALA A 3 7.76 38.01 -19.08
C ALA A 3 7.12 36.78 -18.39
N GLN A 4 7.89 35.70 -18.18
CA GLN A 4 7.42 34.51 -17.48
C GLN A 4 7.43 34.68 -15.95
N SER A 5 8.32 35.50 -15.38
CA SER A 5 8.32 35.74 -13.93
C SER A 5 7.19 36.68 -13.48
N ALA A 6 6.80 37.63 -14.33
CA ALA A 6 5.68 38.53 -14.04
C ALA A 6 4.34 37.78 -13.99
N GLY A 7 4.11 36.84 -14.92
CA GLY A 7 2.92 35.99 -14.91
C GLY A 7 2.87 35.06 -13.69
N HIS A 8 4.02 34.54 -13.24
CA HIS A 8 4.09 33.70 -12.05
C HIS A 8 3.79 34.47 -10.76
N ALA A 9 4.27 35.71 -10.63
CA ALA A 9 3.99 36.55 -9.47
C ALA A 9 2.50 36.92 -9.34
N GLU A 10 1.84 37.23 -10.46
CA GLU A 10 0.40 37.53 -10.47
C GLU A 10 -0.44 36.28 -10.13
N LEU A 11 -0.03 35.10 -10.63
CA LEU A 11 -0.65 33.81 -10.28
C LEU A 11 -0.53 33.47 -8.78
N VAL A 12 0.63 33.72 -8.18
CA VAL A 12 0.85 33.50 -6.73
C VAL A 12 -0.02 34.45 -5.90
N LYS A 13 -0.19 35.70 -6.35
CA LYS A 13 -1.05 36.68 -5.69
C LYS A 13 -2.53 36.27 -5.76
N GLN A 14 -3.02 35.89 -6.94
CA GLN A 14 -4.39 35.41 -7.12
C GLN A 14 -4.69 34.15 -6.30
N HIS A 15 -3.73 33.22 -6.23
CA HIS A 15 -3.88 32.03 -5.39
C HIS A 15 -3.96 32.37 -3.89
N SER A 16 -3.15 33.32 -3.41
CA SER A 16 -3.18 33.80 -2.03
C SER A 16 -4.52 34.46 -1.65
N GLU A 17 -5.09 35.27 -2.55
CA GLU A 17 -6.41 35.88 -2.35
C GLU A 17 -7.55 34.86 -2.31
N LEU A 18 -7.48 33.84 -3.18
CA LEU A 18 -8.49 32.77 -3.24
C LEU A 18 -8.45 31.89 -1.97
N MET A 19 -7.27 31.61 -1.43
CA MET A 19 -7.12 30.88 -0.17
C MET A 19 -7.66 31.68 1.03
N LYS A 20 -7.52 33.01 1.03
CA LYS A 20 -8.14 33.87 2.05
C LYS A 20 -9.67 33.86 1.97
N ALA A 21 -10.24 33.99 0.76
CA ALA A 21 -11.69 33.94 0.55
C ALA A 21 -12.29 32.59 1.00
N HIS A 22 -11.60 31.48 0.72
CA HIS A 22 -12.01 30.16 1.19
C HIS A 22 -12.01 30.06 2.73
N GLN A 23 -10.97 30.57 3.40
CA GLN A 23 -10.91 30.60 4.86
C GLN A 23 -12.03 31.45 5.50
N GLU A 24 -12.42 32.55 4.86
CA GLU A 24 -13.55 33.38 5.32
C GLU A 24 -14.90 32.67 5.14
N LEU A 25 -15.12 32.00 4.00
CA LEU A 25 -16.32 31.18 3.76
C LEU A 25 -16.45 30.06 4.79
N VAL A 26 -15.36 29.37 5.10
CA VAL A 26 -15.34 28.32 6.13
C VAL A 26 -15.67 28.89 7.52
N LYS A 27 -15.15 30.08 7.87
CA LYS A 27 -15.51 30.77 9.11
C LYS A 27 -16.98 31.17 9.16
N GLN A 28 -17.54 31.65 8.04
CA GLN A 28 -18.96 32.02 7.96
C GLN A 28 -19.86 30.79 8.11
N CYS A 29 -19.56 29.68 7.43
CA CYS A 29 -20.31 28.43 7.55
C CYS A 29 -20.18 27.79 8.94
N GLY A 30 -19.02 27.91 9.60
CA GLY A 30 -18.81 27.42 10.98
C GLY A 30 -19.57 28.21 12.06
N SER A 31 -20.09 29.40 11.73
CA SER A 31 -20.82 30.26 12.67
C SER A 31 -22.34 30.00 12.73
N MET A 32 -22.89 29.18 11.82
CA MET A 32 -24.28 28.78 11.85
C MET A 32 -24.53 27.70 12.91
N LYS A 33 -24.71 28.12 14.16
CA LYS A 33 -25.30 27.26 15.19
C LYS A 33 -26.75 26.93 14.78
N PRO A 34 -27.17 25.65 14.80
CA PRO A 34 -28.55 25.29 14.56
C PRO A 34 -29.45 25.98 15.58
N LYS A 35 -30.43 26.77 15.11
CA LYS A 35 -31.48 27.32 15.96
C LYS A 35 -32.26 26.16 16.57
N THR A 36 -32.09 25.95 17.87
CA THR A 36 -32.94 25.05 18.65
C THR A 36 -34.38 25.56 18.62
N PRO A 37 -35.38 24.69 18.40
CA PRO A 37 -36.79 25.09 18.44
C PRO A 37 -37.15 25.54 19.87
N GLU A 38 -37.62 26.78 20.01
CA GLU A 38 -38.20 27.28 21.25
C GLU A 38 -39.55 26.61 21.50
N GLY A 39 -39.75 26.11 22.73
CA GLY A 39 -41.10 25.80 23.25
C GLY A 39 -41.35 24.36 23.70
N ARG A 40 -40.72 23.93 24.81
CA ARG A 40 -41.34 22.99 25.78
C ARG A 40 -40.91 23.33 27.21
N PRO A 41 -41.84 23.37 28.18
CA PRO A 41 -41.52 23.64 29.57
C PRO A 41 -40.75 22.46 30.21
N ALA A 42 -39.79 22.81 31.05
CA ALA A 42 -38.82 21.90 31.66
C ALA A 42 -39.46 20.97 32.70
N VAL A 43 -39.29 19.66 32.51
CA VAL A 43 -39.43 18.67 33.58
C VAL A 43 -38.07 18.56 34.27
N GLY A 44 -38.04 18.83 35.57
CA GLY A 44 -36.82 18.90 36.37
C GLY A 44 -36.02 17.60 36.33
N SER A 45 -34.82 17.65 35.76
CA SER A 45 -33.81 16.59 35.90
C SER A 45 -32.69 17.09 36.80
N CYS A 46 -32.52 16.46 37.96
CA CYS A 46 -31.33 16.60 38.80
C CYS A 46 -30.07 16.12 38.05
N THR A 47 -29.45 17.00 37.24
CA THR A 47 -28.11 16.75 36.70
C THR A 47 -27.09 17.51 37.53
N ASN A 48 -26.45 16.76 38.42
CA ASN A 48 -25.30 17.20 39.20
C ASN A 48 -24.12 17.46 38.23
N PRO A 49 -23.58 18.70 38.12
CA PRO A 49 -22.54 19.03 37.16
C PRO A 49 -21.19 18.52 37.68
N ARG A 50 -20.95 17.21 37.57
CA ARG A 50 -19.59 16.68 37.68
C ARG A 50 -18.82 17.13 36.44
N ILE A 51 -18.12 18.26 36.58
CA ILE A 51 -17.02 18.67 35.71
C ILE A 51 -16.04 17.49 35.65
N ARG A 52 -16.20 16.63 34.64
CA ARG A 52 -15.19 15.65 34.28
C ARG A 52 -13.99 16.47 33.82
N LYS A 53 -13.04 16.72 34.74
CA LYS A 53 -11.69 17.15 34.36
C LYS A 53 -11.23 16.21 33.27
N GLN A 54 -11.19 16.71 32.05
CA GLN A 54 -10.77 15.98 30.86
C GLN A 54 -9.29 15.67 31.10
N ARG A 55 -9.00 14.50 31.69
CA ARG A 55 -7.62 14.04 31.85
C ARG A 55 -7.04 14.04 30.45
N SER A 56 -6.05 14.90 30.20
CA SER A 56 -5.29 14.90 28.96
C SER A 56 -4.84 13.45 28.73
N ARG A 57 -5.32 12.85 27.64
CA ARG A 57 -4.90 11.50 27.29
C ARG A 57 -3.38 11.56 27.08
N LEU A 58 -2.68 10.64 27.74
CA LEU A 58 -1.25 10.52 27.56
C LEU A 58 -1.01 9.84 26.21
N TYR A 59 -0.41 10.55 25.27
CA TYR A 59 0.10 9.97 24.02
C TYR A 59 1.63 9.86 24.10
N VAL A 60 2.20 8.89 23.39
CA VAL A 60 3.64 8.90 23.09
C VAL A 60 3.87 9.71 21.82
N THR A 61 4.75 10.70 21.91
CA THR A 61 5.08 11.60 20.80
C THR A 61 6.03 10.94 19.81
N ASN A 62 5.87 11.26 18.52
CA ASN A 62 6.77 10.86 17.45
C ASN A 62 8.14 11.55 17.55
N ASP A 63 8.28 12.60 18.38
CA ASP A 63 9.56 13.26 18.71
C ASP A 63 10.41 12.49 19.72
N SER A 64 9.91 11.34 20.22
CA SER A 64 10.67 10.49 21.14
C SER A 64 11.99 10.05 20.51
N LYS A 65 13.07 10.02 21.30
CA LYS A 65 14.36 9.49 20.83
C LYS A 65 14.27 7.99 20.57
N LEU A 66 14.04 7.60 19.33
CA LEU A 66 14.00 6.20 18.91
C LEU A 66 15.43 5.69 18.65
N THR A 67 15.70 4.45 19.04
CA THR A 67 16.97 3.78 18.73
C THR A 67 16.68 2.65 17.76
N PRO A 68 17.19 2.71 16.51
CA PRO A 68 16.97 1.63 15.56
C PRO A 68 17.60 0.33 16.07
N PRO A 69 17.02 -0.83 15.75
CA PRO A 69 17.63 -2.10 16.06
C PRO A 69 18.99 -2.23 15.37
N ILE A 70 19.97 -2.81 16.07
CA ILE A 70 21.33 -3.05 15.52
C ILE A 70 21.27 -3.95 14.27
N GLU A 71 20.41 -4.97 14.32
CA GLU A 71 20.22 -5.94 13.23
C GLU A 71 18.74 -6.01 12.88
N PRO A 72 18.21 -5.10 12.04
CA PRO A 72 16.79 -5.07 11.70
C PRO A 72 16.36 -6.38 11.02
N THR A 73 15.21 -6.89 11.45
CA THR A 73 14.56 -8.05 10.81
C THR A 73 13.65 -7.60 9.67
N LEU A 74 13.20 -8.55 8.85
CA LEU A 74 12.14 -8.34 7.85
C LEU A 74 10.89 -7.69 8.46
N VAL A 75 10.46 -8.18 9.64
CA VAL A 75 9.31 -7.61 10.36
C VAL A 75 9.60 -6.20 10.82
N ASP A 76 10.78 -5.93 11.39
CA ASP A 76 11.14 -4.59 11.89
C ASP A 76 10.93 -3.53 10.81
N ASN A 77 11.31 -3.85 9.57
CA ASN A 77 11.27 -2.95 8.43
C ASN A 77 9.92 -2.88 7.72
N ALA A 78 8.96 -3.75 8.00
CA ALA A 78 7.63 -3.63 7.41
C ALA A 78 6.98 -2.30 7.80
N LEU A 79 6.32 -1.66 6.84
CA LEU A 79 5.54 -0.46 7.08
C LEU A 79 4.16 -0.83 7.63
N LEU A 80 3.68 -0.03 8.58
CA LEU A 80 2.35 -0.13 9.14
C LEU A 80 1.60 1.16 8.83
N PHE A 81 0.34 1.02 8.40
CA PHE A 81 -0.61 2.12 8.34
C PHE A 81 -1.72 1.78 9.33
N LEU A 82 -1.75 2.53 10.42
CA LEU A 82 -2.67 2.33 11.53
C LEU A 82 -3.88 3.26 11.36
N PRO A 83 -5.11 2.72 11.30
CA PRO A 83 -6.33 3.54 11.29
C PRO A 83 -6.47 4.31 12.60
N GLU A 84 -7.25 5.39 12.60
CA GLU A 84 -7.46 6.28 13.77
C GLU A 84 -7.73 5.52 15.07
N ARG A 85 -8.59 4.50 15.01
CA ARG A 85 -8.92 3.71 16.19
C ARG A 85 -7.72 2.95 16.77
N ALA A 86 -6.85 2.40 15.91
CA ALA A 86 -5.63 1.74 16.34
C ALA A 86 -4.64 2.75 16.96
N VAL A 87 -4.48 3.93 16.36
CA VAL A 87 -3.65 5.03 16.88
C VAL A 87 -4.09 5.40 18.29
N ARG A 88 -5.39 5.61 18.48
CA ARG A 88 -6.00 5.94 19.77
C ARG A 88 -5.80 4.84 20.81
N ASP A 89 -6.08 3.60 20.44
CA ASP A 89 -5.99 2.46 21.38
C ASP A 89 -4.53 2.15 21.78
N MET A 90 -3.58 2.45 20.90
CA MET A 90 -2.14 2.36 21.20
C MET A 90 -1.58 3.59 21.93
N ASN A 91 -2.36 4.67 22.08
CA ASN A 91 -1.93 5.96 22.63
C ASN A 91 -0.75 6.58 21.84
N LEU A 92 -0.82 6.50 20.52
CA LEU A 92 0.16 7.12 19.62
C LEU A 92 -0.23 8.56 19.30
N GLU A 93 0.76 9.41 19.09
CA GLU A 93 0.56 10.69 18.41
C GLU A 93 0.38 10.42 16.90
N PRO A 94 -0.71 10.89 16.28
CA PRO A 94 -0.93 10.70 14.84
C PRO A 94 0.11 11.48 14.01
N ASN A 95 0.57 10.91 12.91
CA ASN A 95 1.52 11.54 11.99
C ASN A 95 1.06 11.56 10.52
N MET A 96 -0.14 11.03 10.23
CA MET A 96 -0.72 10.94 8.90
C MET A 96 -2.21 11.32 8.95
N ASN A 97 -2.67 12.13 8.01
CA ASN A 97 -4.09 12.44 7.73
C ASN A 97 -4.57 11.63 6.51
N ASP A 98 -5.79 11.80 6.01
CA ASP A 98 -6.16 11.35 4.65
C ASP A 98 -6.35 12.57 3.72
N LYS A 99 -6.71 12.33 2.45
CA LYS A 99 -6.95 13.35 1.45
C LYS A 99 -8.05 14.32 1.86
N GLY A 100 -7.65 15.59 2.03
CA GLY A 100 -8.58 16.68 2.34
C GLY A 100 -8.85 16.87 3.82
N ASP A 101 -8.31 16.00 4.69
CA ASP A 101 -8.38 16.18 6.13
C ASP A 101 -7.33 17.18 6.58
N SER A 102 -7.70 18.14 7.42
CA SER A 102 -6.75 19.06 8.05
C SER A 102 -5.95 18.41 9.17
N ASP A 103 -6.58 17.46 9.87
CA ASP A 103 -6.06 16.91 11.11
C ASP A 103 -5.50 15.52 10.86
N LYS A 104 -4.31 15.27 11.42
CA LYS A 104 -3.73 13.93 11.44
C LYS A 104 -4.46 13.09 12.47
N THR A 105 -5.03 11.98 12.02
CA THR A 105 -5.76 11.03 12.86
C THR A 105 -5.17 9.62 12.78
N MET A 106 -4.40 9.33 11.75
CA MET A 106 -3.77 8.05 11.48
C MET A 106 -2.27 8.08 11.78
N TRP A 107 -1.66 6.90 11.74
CA TRP A 107 -0.21 6.76 11.96
C TRP A 107 0.40 5.88 10.89
N CYS A 108 1.55 6.29 10.36
CA CYS A 108 2.38 5.53 9.44
C CYS A 108 3.82 5.49 9.95
N GLY A 109 4.42 4.31 9.93
CA GLY A 109 5.80 4.09 10.33
C GLY A 109 6.16 2.62 10.28
N ARG A 110 7.38 2.28 10.69
CA ARG A 110 7.90 0.92 10.68
C ARG A 110 7.55 0.20 11.98
N VAL A 111 7.52 -1.14 11.93
CA VAL A 111 7.22 -1.96 13.12
C VAL A 111 8.22 -1.70 14.25
N TRP A 112 9.51 -1.51 13.94
CA TRP A 112 10.50 -1.21 14.98
C TRP A 112 10.28 0.15 15.64
N GLU A 113 9.86 1.17 14.87
CA GLU A 113 9.54 2.51 15.39
C GLU A 113 8.34 2.42 16.35
N LEU A 114 7.30 1.69 15.96
CA LEU A 114 6.14 1.42 16.83
C LEU A 114 6.55 0.76 18.14
N ARG A 115 7.45 -0.23 18.10
CA ARG A 115 7.94 -0.92 19.31
C ARG A 115 8.70 0.02 20.24
N GLU A 116 9.57 0.86 19.70
CA GLU A 116 10.33 1.84 20.48
C GLU A 116 9.41 2.90 21.09
N LEU A 117 8.39 3.36 20.36
CA LEU A 117 7.34 4.24 20.90
C LEU A 117 6.58 3.55 22.03
N MET A 118 6.16 2.28 21.86
CA MET A 118 5.48 1.54 22.92
C MET A 118 6.37 1.28 24.15
N ALA A 119 7.66 1.08 23.95
CA ALA A 119 8.63 0.94 25.03
C ALA A 119 8.79 2.26 25.80
N THR A 120 8.88 3.39 25.10
CA THR A 120 8.94 4.74 25.68
C THR A 120 7.68 5.04 26.49
N PHE A 121 6.50 4.82 25.91
CA PHE A 121 5.23 4.96 26.61
C PHE A 121 5.17 4.15 27.91
N HIS A 122 5.63 2.89 27.86
CA HIS A 122 5.64 2.04 29.04
C HIS A 122 6.62 2.54 30.11
N LYS A 123 7.82 2.99 29.73
CA LYS A 123 8.79 3.58 30.65
C LYS A 123 8.20 4.81 31.36
N ASP A 124 7.54 5.70 30.63
CA ASP A 124 6.91 6.90 31.18
C ASP A 124 5.73 6.58 32.10
N LYS A 125 4.95 5.56 31.75
CA LYS A 125 3.87 5.07 32.61
C LYS A 125 4.42 4.48 33.90
N VAL A 126 5.47 3.66 33.82
CA VAL A 126 6.11 3.05 34.99
C VAL A 126 6.82 4.08 35.85
N SER A 127 7.44 5.12 35.29
CA SER A 127 8.09 6.17 36.08
C SER A 127 7.08 6.97 36.91
N ARG A 128 5.90 7.26 36.35
CA ARG A 128 4.79 7.92 37.05
C ARG A 128 4.16 7.05 38.13
N ILE A 129 3.94 5.77 37.84
CA ILE A 129 3.46 4.83 38.86
C ILE A 129 4.54 4.61 39.91
N GLY A 130 5.81 4.52 39.53
CA GLY A 130 6.95 4.30 40.41
C GLY A 130 7.24 5.48 41.34
N SER A 131 6.88 6.71 40.96
CA SER A 131 6.86 7.84 41.88
C SER A 131 5.74 7.74 42.94
N GLU A 132 4.70 6.94 42.70
CA GLU A 132 3.57 6.71 43.63
C GLU A 132 3.66 5.36 44.37
N ALA A 133 4.28 4.34 43.76
CA ALA A 133 4.48 3.02 44.32
C ALA A 133 5.64 3.07 45.32
N ALA A 134 5.34 2.76 46.58
CA ALA A 134 6.29 2.78 47.69
C ALA A 134 7.65 2.19 47.27
N GLN A 135 8.70 3.03 47.31
CA GLN A 135 10.07 2.58 47.12
C GLN A 135 10.31 1.35 48.01
N LEU A 136 10.94 0.32 47.47
CA LEU A 136 11.30 -0.87 48.25
C LEU A 136 11.99 -0.43 49.54
N THR A 137 11.47 -0.85 50.69
CA THR A 137 12.10 -0.54 51.97
C THR A 137 13.53 -1.07 51.98
N ASP A 138 14.43 -0.40 52.71
CA ASP A 138 15.83 -0.82 52.78
C ASP A 138 16.00 -2.24 53.35
N PHE A 139 15.05 -2.67 54.18
CA PHE A 139 14.93 -4.06 54.60
C PHE A 139 14.71 -5.00 53.41
N ARG A 140 13.71 -4.76 52.56
CA ARG A 140 13.48 -5.58 51.36
C ARG A 140 14.63 -5.53 50.37
N LYS A 141 15.29 -4.37 50.20
CA LYS A 141 16.49 -4.27 49.35
C LYS A 141 17.62 -5.17 49.86
N ARG A 142 17.86 -5.20 51.18
CA ARG A 142 18.86 -6.07 51.81
C ARG A 142 18.48 -7.55 51.66
N GLU A 143 17.23 -7.89 51.91
CA GLU A 143 16.71 -9.26 51.73
C GLU A 143 16.89 -9.73 50.28
N LEU A 144 16.51 -8.90 49.31
CA LEU A 144 16.65 -9.23 47.89
C LEU A 144 18.13 -9.39 47.51
N LYS A 145 19.02 -8.49 47.97
CA LYS A 145 20.48 -8.63 47.78
C LYS A 145 21.01 -9.93 48.38
N ALA A 146 20.55 -10.34 49.56
CA ALA A 146 20.96 -11.60 50.19
C ALA A 146 20.48 -12.80 49.36
N LYS A 147 19.22 -12.82 48.93
CA LYS A 147 18.68 -13.86 48.03
C LYS A 147 19.40 -13.93 46.68
N MET A 148 19.83 -12.80 46.13
CA MET A 148 20.60 -12.73 44.88
C MET A 148 22.02 -13.34 45.00
N LYS A 149 22.57 -13.47 46.23
CA LYS A 149 23.85 -14.15 46.47
C LYS A 149 23.73 -15.67 46.47
N ASP A 150 22.53 -16.23 46.69
CA ASP A 150 22.29 -17.66 46.63
C ASP A 150 22.55 -18.20 45.20
N PRO A 151 23.49 -19.15 45.01
CA PRO A 151 23.78 -19.73 43.70
C PRO A 151 22.57 -20.35 43.00
N SER A 152 21.64 -20.94 43.77
CA SER A 152 20.43 -21.58 43.25
C SER A 152 19.47 -20.55 42.66
N VAL A 153 19.24 -19.45 43.38
CA VAL A 153 18.44 -18.30 42.92
C VAL A 153 19.09 -17.66 41.70
N ARG A 154 20.41 -17.44 41.72
CA ARG A 154 21.13 -16.88 40.57
C ARG A 154 21.01 -17.77 39.34
N LYS A 155 21.10 -19.09 39.49
CA LYS A 155 20.91 -20.06 38.40
C LYS A 155 19.48 -20.01 37.85
N MET A 156 18.48 -19.94 38.74
CA MET A 156 17.07 -19.76 38.36
C MET A 156 16.86 -18.47 37.57
N LEU A 157 17.37 -17.33 38.08
CA LEU A 157 17.25 -16.03 37.42
C LEU A 157 17.97 -15.98 36.07
N LYS A 158 19.14 -16.62 35.94
CA LYS A 158 19.81 -16.76 34.64
C LYS A 158 18.95 -17.53 33.64
N ARG A 159 18.32 -18.64 34.06
CA ARG A 159 17.40 -19.41 33.21
C ARG A 159 16.17 -18.60 32.82
N PHE A 160 15.60 -17.85 33.77
CA PHE A 160 14.47 -16.98 33.52
C PHE A 160 14.83 -15.85 32.55
N ALA A 161 15.95 -15.18 32.75
CA ALA A 161 16.46 -14.14 31.86
C ALA A 161 16.72 -14.69 30.44
N ALA A 162 17.29 -15.89 30.31
CA ALA A 162 17.47 -16.53 29.01
C ALA A 162 16.14 -16.82 28.31
N ARG A 163 15.15 -17.37 29.04
CA ARG A 163 13.78 -17.59 28.52
C ARG A 163 13.11 -16.28 28.08
N TRP A 164 13.27 -15.21 28.86
CA TRP A 164 12.75 -13.88 28.54
C TRP A 164 13.41 -13.27 27.32
N ARG A 165 14.74 -13.36 27.20
CA ARG A 165 15.46 -12.92 25.99
C ARG A 165 14.98 -13.67 24.75
N GLY A 166 14.82 -15.00 24.85
CA GLY A 166 14.29 -15.80 23.76
C GLY A 166 12.85 -15.42 23.39
N ALA A 167 11.99 -15.17 24.37
CA ALA A 167 10.61 -14.70 24.12
C ALA A 167 10.59 -13.30 23.50
N ALA A 168 11.39 -12.36 24.01
CA ALA A 168 11.52 -11.02 23.46
C ALA A 168 12.05 -11.05 22.02
N TYR A 169 13.03 -11.91 21.73
CA TYR A 169 13.53 -12.10 20.37
C TYR A 169 12.46 -12.66 19.43
N ARG A 170 11.72 -13.71 19.82
CA ARG A 170 10.60 -14.23 19.01
C ARG A 170 9.53 -13.19 18.77
N ASN A 171 9.15 -12.44 19.82
CA ASN A 171 8.18 -11.35 19.68
C ASN A 171 8.68 -10.27 18.73
N ARG A 172 9.99 -9.96 18.75
CA ARG A 172 10.63 -9.03 17.82
C ARG A 172 10.64 -9.55 16.38
N CYS A 173 10.79 -10.86 16.17
CA CYS A 173 10.69 -11.45 14.85
C CYS A 173 9.24 -11.61 14.35
N SER A 174 8.22 -11.16 15.08
CA SER A 174 6.80 -11.34 14.74
C SER A 174 6.00 -10.05 14.84
N PHE A 175 4.78 -10.01 14.31
CA PHE A 175 3.91 -8.84 14.47
C PHE A 175 3.21 -8.75 15.84
N ALA A 176 3.74 -9.40 16.90
CA ALA A 176 3.14 -9.46 18.23
C ALA A 176 2.83 -8.08 18.87
N VAL A 177 3.48 -7.00 18.44
CA VAL A 177 3.12 -5.64 18.89
C VAL A 177 1.65 -5.29 18.53
N LEU A 178 1.13 -5.88 17.46
CA LEU A 178 -0.24 -5.71 16.99
C LEU A 178 -1.26 -6.54 17.80
N ASP A 179 -0.84 -7.42 18.72
CA ASP A 179 -1.78 -8.10 19.64
C ASP A 179 -2.59 -7.12 20.50
N ARG A 180 -2.06 -5.91 20.69
CA ARG A 180 -2.79 -4.82 21.36
C ARG A 180 -4.04 -4.36 20.61
N LEU A 181 -4.12 -4.63 19.30
CA LEU A 181 -5.24 -4.23 18.44
C LEU A 181 -6.35 -5.28 18.34
N LYS A 182 -6.20 -6.45 18.97
CA LYS A 182 -7.17 -7.54 18.89
C LYS A 182 -8.61 -7.09 19.20
N TYR A 183 -8.78 -6.12 20.09
CA TYR A 183 -10.09 -5.59 20.50
C TYR A 183 -10.35 -4.16 20.02
N SER A 184 -9.54 -3.67 19.08
CA SER A 184 -9.71 -2.35 18.48
C SER A 184 -10.83 -2.30 17.43
N ASN A 185 -11.54 -3.40 17.18
CA ASN A 185 -12.68 -3.47 16.25
C ASN A 185 -12.36 -2.80 14.90
N LEU A 186 -11.23 -3.23 14.35
CA LEU A 186 -10.80 -2.86 13.00
C LEU A 186 -11.67 -3.57 11.98
N ARG A 187 -11.84 -2.98 10.79
CA ARG A 187 -12.65 -3.60 9.72
C ARG A 187 -11.97 -4.78 9.05
N GLY A 188 -10.66 -4.91 9.20
CA GLY A 188 -9.88 -6.00 8.63
C GLY A 188 -8.39 -5.69 8.66
N THR A 189 -7.61 -6.58 8.03
CA THR A 189 -6.17 -6.41 7.81
C THR A 189 -5.85 -6.63 6.34
N LEU A 190 -5.04 -5.76 5.75
CA LEU A 190 -4.48 -5.89 4.41
C LEU A 190 -2.97 -6.12 4.50
N VAL A 191 -2.48 -7.18 3.85
CA VAL A 191 -1.05 -7.33 3.54
C VAL A 191 -0.82 -6.77 2.14
N TYR A 192 -0.06 -5.67 2.05
CA TYR A 192 0.11 -4.91 0.82
C TYR A 192 1.52 -5.04 0.23
N ALA A 193 1.63 -5.61 -0.96
CA ALA A 193 2.87 -5.66 -1.72
C ALA A 193 3.02 -4.42 -2.61
N HIS A 194 4.00 -3.58 -2.29
CA HIS A 194 4.30 -2.39 -3.09
C HIS A 194 4.91 -2.73 -4.47
N GLY A 195 4.84 -1.78 -5.41
CA GLY A 195 5.47 -1.88 -6.73
C GLY A 195 6.99 -1.69 -6.72
N SER A 196 7.58 -1.63 -7.91
CA SER A 196 9.04 -1.58 -8.09
C SER A 196 9.71 -0.28 -7.61
N GLY A 197 8.93 0.77 -7.35
CA GLY A 197 9.41 2.02 -6.75
C GLY A 197 9.51 2.00 -5.21
N GLY A 198 8.96 0.98 -4.55
CA GLY A 198 8.78 0.95 -3.10
C GLY A 198 7.37 1.39 -2.69
N CYS A 199 7.14 1.53 -1.39
CA CYS A 199 5.86 2.00 -0.85
C CYS A 199 5.73 3.54 -0.93
N ASN A 200 5.91 4.10 -2.12
CA ASN A 200 5.77 5.52 -2.42
C ASN A 200 4.70 5.76 -3.50
N TRP A 201 4.40 7.03 -3.79
CA TRP A 201 3.44 7.44 -4.83
C TRP A 201 2.05 6.80 -4.57
N ASP A 202 1.48 6.14 -5.56
CA ASP A 202 0.18 5.46 -5.45
C ASP A 202 0.16 4.35 -4.41
N ASN A 203 1.28 3.66 -4.17
CA ASN A 203 1.34 2.63 -3.13
C ASN A 203 1.03 3.24 -1.75
N TYR A 204 1.64 4.37 -1.45
CA TYR A 204 1.41 5.08 -0.19
C TYR A 204 -0.03 5.59 -0.11
N ARG A 205 -0.54 6.19 -1.19
CA ARG A 205 -1.91 6.73 -1.28
C ARG A 205 -2.96 5.63 -1.08
N ILE A 206 -2.80 4.47 -1.71
CA ILE A 206 -3.70 3.32 -1.56
C ILE A 206 -3.66 2.79 -0.12
N CYS A 207 -2.48 2.58 0.46
CA CYS A 207 -2.35 2.16 1.86
C CYS A 207 -3.01 3.15 2.82
N ARG A 208 -2.78 4.45 2.61
CA ARG A 208 -3.36 5.56 3.38
C ARG A 208 -4.89 5.60 3.27
N MET A 209 -5.42 5.49 2.05
CA MET A 209 -6.84 5.42 1.76
C MET A 209 -7.51 4.25 2.48
N ILE A 210 -6.89 3.07 2.43
CA ILE A 210 -7.40 1.85 3.07
C ILE A 210 -7.32 1.95 4.60
N ALA A 211 -6.25 2.53 5.13
CA ALA A 211 -6.15 2.85 6.55
C ALA A 211 -7.24 3.86 6.98
N GLY A 212 -7.55 4.86 6.16
CA GLY A 212 -8.64 5.81 6.38
C GLY A 212 -10.00 5.13 6.47
N MET A 213 -10.17 3.98 5.80
CA MET A 213 -11.39 3.17 5.90
C MET A 213 -11.51 2.38 7.21
N GLY A 214 -10.48 2.34 8.06
CA GLY A 214 -10.48 1.58 9.31
C GLY A 214 -9.83 0.19 9.23
N ILE A 215 -9.03 -0.05 8.18
CA ILE A 215 -8.34 -1.33 7.93
C ILE A 215 -6.86 -1.18 8.32
N LEU A 216 -6.32 -2.16 9.01
CA LEU A 216 -4.88 -2.22 9.29
C LEU A 216 -4.13 -2.60 8.02
N VAL A 217 -3.14 -1.80 7.60
CA VAL A 217 -2.28 -2.18 6.47
C VAL A 217 -0.88 -2.56 6.97
N VAL A 218 -0.44 -3.75 6.58
CA VAL A 218 0.92 -4.26 6.78
C VAL A 218 1.58 -4.34 5.41
N ALA A 219 2.57 -3.49 5.16
CA ALA A 219 3.25 -3.40 3.87
C ALA A 219 4.72 -3.86 4.00
N PRO A 220 5.04 -5.13 3.68
CA PRO A 220 6.43 -5.58 3.62
C PRO A 220 7.24 -4.72 2.63
N ASP A 221 8.34 -4.14 3.14
CA ASP A 221 9.16 -3.16 2.42
C ASP A 221 10.47 -3.80 1.95
N GLY A 222 10.46 -4.20 0.68
CA GLY A 222 11.58 -4.88 0.04
C GLY A 222 12.78 -3.96 -0.19
N PHE A 223 12.69 -2.65 0.06
CA PHE A 223 13.81 -1.71 -0.11
C PHE A 223 14.49 -1.32 1.20
N ALA A 224 13.91 -1.69 2.34
CA ALA A 224 14.38 -1.24 3.66
C ALA A 224 15.54 -2.07 4.23
N TYR A 225 16.07 -3.04 3.48
CA TYR A 225 17.22 -3.83 3.92
C TYR A 225 18.47 -2.96 4.05
N PRO A 226 19.31 -3.16 5.09
CA PRO A 226 20.57 -2.43 5.18
C PRO A 226 21.45 -2.70 3.95
N LYS A 227 22.03 -1.64 3.38
CA LYS A 227 22.81 -1.68 2.14
C LYS A 227 23.95 -2.71 2.14
N ASN A 228 24.53 -2.98 3.32
CA ASN A 228 25.64 -3.90 3.53
C ASN A 228 25.20 -5.36 3.80
N THR A 229 23.95 -5.71 3.50
CA THR A 229 23.44 -7.08 3.59
C THR A 229 23.19 -7.64 2.19
N ALA A 230 23.21 -8.97 2.04
CA ALA A 230 22.92 -9.62 0.76
C ALA A 230 21.57 -9.16 0.14
N MET A 231 20.58 -8.90 1.00
CA MET A 231 19.29 -8.37 0.59
C MET A 231 19.35 -6.90 0.15
N GLY A 232 20.15 -6.07 0.81
CA GLY A 232 20.36 -4.68 0.41
C GLY A 232 21.16 -4.53 -0.88
N GLU A 233 22.09 -5.45 -1.15
CA GLU A 233 22.81 -5.53 -2.44
C GLU A 233 21.87 -5.90 -3.60
N MET A 234 20.82 -6.68 -3.32
CA MET A 234 19.78 -6.96 -4.30
C MET A 234 18.90 -5.74 -4.54
N ARG A 235 18.41 -5.08 -3.50
CA ARG A 235 17.55 -3.90 -3.62
C ARG A 235 17.58 -3.07 -2.34
N HIS A 236 17.84 -1.77 -2.46
CA HIS A 236 17.89 -0.85 -1.33
C HIS A 236 17.48 0.56 -1.70
N LYS A 237 16.85 1.24 -0.75
CA LYS A 237 16.67 2.70 -0.70
C LYS A 237 17.01 3.20 0.69
N GLU A 238 17.61 4.38 0.76
CA GLU A 238 17.82 5.08 2.02
C GLU A 238 16.46 5.46 2.61
N LEU A 239 16.30 5.22 3.92
CA LEU A 239 15.02 5.38 4.60
C LEU A 239 14.90 6.78 5.22
N GLY A 240 13.73 7.39 5.05
CA GLY A 240 13.36 8.62 5.77
C GLY A 240 13.09 8.34 7.26
N PRO A 241 13.19 9.38 8.10
CA PRO A 241 12.80 9.29 9.50
C PRO A 241 11.28 9.16 9.65
N LEU A 242 10.83 8.70 10.83
CA LEU A 242 9.42 8.76 11.22
C LEU A 242 8.91 10.20 11.17
N HIS A 243 7.80 10.42 10.46
CA HIS A 243 7.12 11.71 10.41
C HIS A 243 6.59 12.12 11.79
N ARG A 244 6.75 13.40 12.10
CA ARG A 244 6.21 14.07 13.28
C ARG A 244 4.79 14.53 13.04
N ALA A 245 4.09 14.88 14.13
CA ALA A 245 2.76 15.49 14.02
C ALA A 245 2.81 16.81 13.23
N SER A 246 3.89 17.59 13.37
CA SER A 246 4.08 18.87 12.69
C SER A 246 4.50 18.78 11.23
N ASP A 247 5.00 17.63 10.77
CA ASP A 247 5.58 17.52 9.42
C ASP A 247 4.48 17.63 8.35
N ASP A 248 4.80 18.22 7.21
CA ASP A 248 3.88 18.20 6.07
C ASP A 248 3.92 16.83 5.38
N VAL A 249 2.76 16.19 5.33
CA VAL A 249 2.55 14.86 4.74
C VAL A 249 1.48 14.95 3.66
N ASP A 250 1.70 15.87 2.71
CA ASP A 250 0.82 16.06 1.55
C ASP A 250 0.46 14.72 0.90
N TYR A 251 -0.84 14.51 0.72
CA TYR A 251 -1.38 13.32 0.05
C TYR A 251 -0.81 13.14 -1.37
N TRP A 252 -0.52 14.25 -2.04
CA TRP A 252 0.02 14.23 -3.40
C TRP A 252 1.54 14.24 -3.47
N ALA A 253 2.24 14.21 -2.34
CA ALA A 253 3.69 14.03 -2.32
C ALA A 253 4.07 12.72 -3.02
N ASN A 254 5.21 12.75 -3.72
CA ASN A 254 5.71 11.58 -4.44
C ASN A 254 6.37 10.60 -3.48
N ASP A 255 7.35 11.04 -2.70
CA ASP A 255 8.05 10.17 -1.74
C ASP A 255 8.00 10.77 -0.34
N LEU A 256 7.43 10.01 0.59
CA LEU A 256 7.37 10.33 2.02
C LEU A 256 8.18 9.33 2.84
N ILE A 257 8.71 8.26 2.23
CA ILE A 257 9.28 7.12 2.96
C ILE A 257 10.77 6.96 2.69
N TYR A 258 11.22 7.30 1.48
CA TYR A 258 12.59 7.09 1.05
C TYR A 258 13.30 8.41 0.75
N MET A 259 14.59 8.43 1.01
CA MET A 259 15.48 9.57 0.78
C MET A 259 16.39 9.38 -0.44
N SER A 260 16.30 8.24 -1.13
CA SER A 260 17.11 7.95 -2.31
C SER A 260 16.31 7.25 -3.41
N ALA A 261 16.86 7.30 -4.62
CA ALA A 261 16.48 6.36 -5.68
C ALA A 261 16.83 4.92 -5.27
N ALA A 262 16.17 3.96 -5.93
CA ALA A 262 16.47 2.54 -5.74
C ALA A 262 17.86 2.20 -6.29
N ASN A 263 18.61 1.36 -5.57
CA ASN A 263 19.87 0.76 -6.02
C ASN A 263 19.88 -0.76 -5.75
N GLY A 264 20.79 -1.50 -6.38
CA GLY A 264 20.89 -2.96 -6.27
C GLY A 264 20.67 -3.70 -7.59
N THR A 265 20.98 -5.00 -7.58
CA THR A 265 20.96 -5.88 -8.78
C THR A 265 19.56 -6.31 -9.23
N PHE A 266 18.56 -6.25 -8.35
CA PHE A 266 17.17 -6.67 -8.57
C PHE A 266 16.21 -5.47 -8.66
N ASN A 267 16.72 -4.34 -9.14
CA ASN A 267 15.88 -3.20 -9.50
C ASN A 267 15.32 -3.38 -10.90
N TYR A 268 13.98 -3.34 -11.00
CA TYR A 268 13.30 -3.41 -12.29
C TYR A 268 13.75 -2.27 -13.20
N SER A 269 14.18 -2.62 -14.41
CA SER A 269 14.31 -1.65 -15.50
C SER A 269 13.04 -1.71 -16.34
N SER A 270 12.28 -0.63 -16.31
CA SER A 270 11.10 -0.48 -17.16
C SER A 270 11.48 0.10 -18.52
N LYS A 271 12.48 -0.48 -19.19
CA LYS A 271 12.91 -0.07 -20.53
C LYS A 271 12.76 -1.24 -21.50
N ALA A 272 11.83 -1.14 -22.45
CA ALA A 272 11.62 -2.18 -23.45
C ALA A 272 12.90 -2.50 -24.25
N ALA A 273 13.73 -1.49 -24.55
CA ALA A 273 15.01 -1.70 -25.23
C ALA A 273 15.94 -2.66 -24.47
N SER A 274 16.03 -2.52 -23.13
CA SER A 274 16.87 -3.38 -22.32
C SER A 274 16.33 -4.81 -22.28
N VAL A 275 15.01 -4.97 -22.14
CA VAL A 275 14.35 -6.29 -22.17
C VAL A 275 14.58 -6.99 -23.51
N LEU A 276 14.46 -6.25 -24.62
CA LEU A 276 14.64 -6.81 -25.97
C LEU A 276 16.10 -7.13 -26.31
N GLN A 277 17.06 -6.45 -25.68
CA GLN A 277 18.50 -6.72 -25.88
C GLN A 277 18.95 -8.00 -25.16
N GLN A 278 18.37 -8.30 -24.00
CA GLN A 278 18.75 -9.43 -23.15
C GLN A 278 17.52 -10.15 -22.57
N PRO A 279 16.64 -10.73 -23.41
CA PRO A 279 15.35 -11.24 -22.96
C PRO A 279 15.46 -12.33 -21.90
N ASP A 280 16.43 -13.25 -22.02
CA ASP A 280 16.61 -14.34 -21.06
C ASP A 280 17.13 -13.84 -19.70
N GLU A 281 18.01 -12.84 -19.69
CA GLU A 281 18.51 -12.24 -18.44
C GLU A 281 17.38 -11.50 -17.71
N TYR A 282 16.52 -10.80 -18.46
CA TYR A 282 15.36 -10.12 -17.89
C TYR A 282 14.29 -11.09 -17.38
N LYS A 283 14.02 -12.19 -18.09
CA LYS A 283 13.13 -13.26 -17.61
C LYS A 283 13.62 -13.83 -16.29
N ASP A 284 14.91 -14.17 -16.20
CA ASP A 284 15.53 -14.70 -14.99
C ASP A 284 15.51 -13.67 -13.84
N MET A 285 15.80 -12.39 -14.13
CA MET A 285 15.69 -11.31 -13.16
C MET A 285 14.26 -11.15 -12.63
N TYR A 286 13.24 -11.10 -13.49
CA TYR A 286 11.85 -10.97 -13.07
C TYR A 286 11.36 -12.16 -12.26
N GLU A 287 11.79 -13.37 -12.61
CA GLU A 287 11.50 -14.56 -11.83
C GLU A 287 12.16 -14.52 -10.44
N LYS A 288 13.44 -14.11 -10.37
CA LYS A 288 14.15 -13.93 -9.09
C LYS A 288 13.48 -12.88 -8.21
N CYS A 289 13.07 -11.75 -8.79
CA CYS A 289 12.32 -10.73 -8.08
C CYS A 289 10.97 -11.27 -7.55
N TYR A 290 10.24 -12.03 -8.37
CA TYR A 290 9.01 -12.69 -7.94
C TYR A 290 9.26 -13.65 -6.77
N GLN A 291 10.24 -14.55 -6.87
CA GLN A 291 10.54 -15.51 -5.80
C GLN A 291 10.93 -14.81 -4.50
N LEU A 292 11.66 -13.70 -4.61
CA LEU A 292 12.00 -12.88 -3.46
C LEU A 292 10.75 -12.28 -2.80
N ARG A 293 9.89 -11.60 -3.58
CA ARG A 293 8.67 -10.98 -3.06
C ARG A 293 7.66 -11.99 -2.54
N ARG A 294 7.56 -13.16 -3.19
CA ARG A 294 6.78 -14.32 -2.70
C ARG A 294 7.29 -14.80 -1.34
N SER A 295 8.60 -14.93 -1.17
CA SER A 295 9.21 -15.35 0.10
C SER A 295 8.92 -14.34 1.21
N GLU A 296 8.97 -13.06 0.88
CA GLU A 296 8.64 -11.97 1.79
C GLU A 296 7.15 -11.97 2.20
N LEU A 297 6.23 -12.25 1.27
CA LEU A 297 4.81 -12.45 1.59
C LEU A 297 4.61 -13.67 2.50
N HIS A 298 5.20 -14.82 2.18
CA HIS A 298 5.12 -16.01 3.04
C HIS A 298 5.64 -15.73 4.45
N PHE A 299 6.78 -15.05 4.54
CA PHE A 299 7.38 -14.64 5.80
C PHE A 299 6.45 -13.70 6.57
N THR A 300 5.94 -12.65 5.92
CA THR A 300 5.04 -11.68 6.56
C THR A 300 3.79 -12.36 7.10
N ILE A 301 3.10 -13.15 6.27
CA ILE A 301 1.85 -13.82 6.63
C ILE A 301 2.06 -14.80 7.79
N SER A 302 3.13 -15.60 7.76
CA SER A 302 3.41 -16.58 8.83
C SER A 302 3.72 -15.93 10.19
N HIS A 303 4.07 -14.65 10.21
CA HIS A 303 4.39 -13.90 11.43
C HIS A 303 3.28 -12.95 11.89
N LEU A 304 2.16 -12.88 11.15
CA LEU A 304 0.99 -12.12 11.58
C LEU A 304 0.44 -12.67 12.90
N PRO A 305 -0.22 -11.83 13.73
CA PRO A 305 -0.83 -12.29 14.97
C PRO A 305 -1.96 -13.29 14.71
N HIS A 306 -2.16 -14.22 15.63
CA HIS A 306 -3.20 -15.24 15.52
C HIS A 306 -4.62 -14.65 15.35
N TRP A 307 -4.91 -13.49 15.94
CA TRP A 307 -6.21 -12.84 15.78
C TRP A 307 -6.45 -12.35 14.34
N VAL A 308 -5.39 -11.98 13.60
CA VAL A 308 -5.47 -11.63 12.18
C VAL A 308 -5.76 -12.89 11.36
N HIS A 309 -5.06 -13.99 11.62
CA HIS A 309 -5.35 -15.27 10.96
C HIS A 309 -6.78 -15.74 11.21
N SER A 310 -7.28 -15.55 12.43
CA SER A 310 -8.63 -15.97 12.82
C SER A 310 -9.73 -15.12 12.17
N GLN A 311 -9.47 -13.83 11.94
CA GLN A 311 -10.39 -12.92 11.24
C GLN A 311 -10.32 -13.04 9.72
N GLY A 312 -9.20 -13.57 9.21
CA GLY A 312 -8.84 -13.47 7.81
C GLY A 312 -8.21 -12.11 7.47
N PHE A 313 -7.50 -12.08 6.35
CA PHE A 313 -6.83 -10.91 5.83
C PHE A 313 -6.93 -10.83 4.31
N TYR A 314 -6.77 -9.62 3.79
CA TYR A 314 -6.73 -9.34 2.37
C TYR A 314 -5.29 -9.34 1.87
N LEU A 315 -5.11 -9.72 0.60
CA LEU A 315 -3.88 -9.48 -0.14
C LEU A 315 -4.09 -8.32 -1.13
N GLY A 316 -3.11 -7.47 -1.30
CA GLY A 316 -3.19 -6.39 -2.28
C GLY A 316 -1.84 -6.00 -2.81
N GLY A 317 -1.78 -5.49 -4.02
CA GLY A 317 -0.54 -4.94 -4.53
C GLY A 317 -0.72 -4.08 -5.76
N THR A 318 0.32 -3.33 -6.09
CA THR A 318 0.41 -2.54 -7.32
C THR A 318 1.62 -2.96 -8.15
N SER A 319 1.48 -3.03 -9.48
CA SER A 319 2.59 -3.29 -10.42
C SER A 319 3.36 -4.59 -10.08
N GLU A 320 4.68 -4.54 -9.81
CA GLU A 320 5.47 -5.68 -9.30
C GLU A 320 4.79 -6.40 -8.12
N GLY A 321 4.25 -5.65 -7.16
CA GLY A 321 3.55 -6.21 -6.01
C GLY A 321 2.23 -6.86 -6.40
N ALA A 322 1.53 -6.30 -7.39
CA ALA A 322 0.31 -6.89 -7.94
C ALA A 322 0.61 -8.19 -8.70
N MET A 323 1.70 -8.24 -9.48
CA MET A 323 2.19 -9.46 -10.13
C MET A 323 2.54 -10.53 -9.10
N THR A 324 3.19 -10.14 -7.99
CA THR A 324 3.50 -11.05 -6.89
C THR A 324 2.22 -11.61 -6.28
N VAL A 325 1.24 -10.76 -5.94
CA VAL A 325 -0.04 -11.17 -5.36
C VAL A 325 -0.87 -12.03 -6.32
N ALA A 326 -0.89 -11.70 -7.61
CA ALA A 326 -1.60 -12.46 -8.62
C ALA A 326 -1.09 -13.90 -8.71
N ARG A 327 0.23 -14.08 -8.72
CA ARG A 327 0.90 -15.38 -8.85
C ARG A 327 1.05 -16.15 -7.52
N PHE A 328 0.78 -15.48 -6.40
CA PHE A 328 1.05 -16.04 -5.07
C PHE A 328 0.22 -17.31 -4.82
N ASP A 329 0.91 -18.39 -4.49
CA ASP A 329 0.27 -19.63 -4.07
C ASP A 329 -0.19 -19.51 -2.62
N ASP A 330 -1.45 -19.11 -2.44
CA ASP A 330 -2.08 -18.94 -1.15
C ASP A 330 -2.89 -20.16 -0.67
N GLN A 331 -2.86 -21.30 -1.38
CA GLN A 331 -3.59 -22.52 -0.98
C GLN A 331 -3.27 -22.96 0.46
N ARG A 332 -2.01 -22.79 0.86
CA ARG A 332 -1.55 -23.14 2.21
C ARG A 332 -2.16 -22.30 3.34
N TYR A 333 -2.80 -21.17 3.02
CA TYR A 333 -3.46 -20.29 3.98
C TYR A 333 -4.97 -20.52 4.04
N GLY A 334 -5.53 -21.29 3.09
CA GLY A 334 -6.94 -21.64 3.04
C GLY A 334 -7.86 -20.41 3.17
N ALA A 335 -8.89 -20.56 3.99
CA ALA A 335 -9.88 -19.51 4.26
C ALA A 335 -9.33 -18.26 4.99
N MET A 336 -8.04 -18.20 5.35
CA MET A 336 -7.46 -16.99 5.93
C MET A 336 -7.33 -15.85 4.92
N VAL A 337 -7.21 -16.15 3.63
CA VAL A 337 -7.20 -15.13 2.57
C VAL A 337 -8.63 -14.89 2.11
N ILE A 338 -9.21 -13.75 2.50
CA ILE A 338 -10.64 -13.47 2.28
C ILE A 338 -10.91 -12.62 1.02
N GLY A 339 -9.87 -12.10 0.40
CA GLY A 339 -9.97 -11.37 -0.86
C GLY A 339 -8.61 -10.88 -1.34
N ARG A 340 -8.48 -10.64 -2.64
CA ARG A 340 -7.28 -10.05 -3.24
C ARG A 340 -7.61 -8.90 -4.19
N PHE A 341 -6.77 -7.87 -4.22
CA PHE A 341 -6.82 -6.87 -5.29
C PHE A 341 -5.47 -6.73 -5.99
N ILE A 342 -5.54 -6.56 -7.30
CA ILE A 342 -4.41 -6.54 -8.24
C ILE A 342 -4.52 -5.23 -9.01
N ASN A 343 -3.73 -4.24 -8.60
CA ASN A 343 -3.75 -2.90 -9.17
C ASN A 343 -2.62 -2.70 -10.18
N SER A 344 -2.93 -2.15 -11.35
CA SER A 344 -1.98 -1.83 -12.41
C SER A 344 -1.10 -3.03 -12.82
N PHE A 345 -1.72 -4.19 -13.01
CA PHE A 345 -1.11 -5.37 -13.62
C PHE A 345 -2.21 -6.15 -14.37
N SER A 346 -1.94 -6.57 -15.61
CA SER A 346 -2.97 -7.10 -16.49
C SER A 346 -3.32 -8.57 -16.25
N ILE A 347 -2.53 -9.33 -15.50
CA ILE A 347 -2.76 -10.79 -15.31
C ILE A 347 -2.78 -11.53 -16.66
N GLU A 348 -1.77 -11.23 -17.47
CA GLU A 348 -1.57 -11.82 -18.80
C GLU A 348 -0.09 -12.19 -18.97
N TYR A 349 0.18 -13.07 -19.93
CA TYR A 349 1.55 -13.39 -20.34
C TYR A 349 2.16 -12.15 -21.02
N CYS A 350 3.07 -11.46 -20.33
CA CYS A 350 3.75 -10.27 -20.80
C CYS A 350 5.23 -10.27 -20.40
N TYR A 351 5.92 -9.15 -20.62
CA TYR A 351 7.34 -9.02 -20.28
C TYR A 351 7.66 -9.23 -18.79
N PHE A 352 6.69 -9.10 -17.87
CA PHE A 352 6.90 -9.37 -16.43
C PHE A 352 6.80 -10.84 -16.06
N THR A 353 6.27 -11.66 -16.96
CA THR A 353 5.95 -13.06 -16.70
C THR A 353 6.81 -13.90 -17.63
N PRO A 354 7.82 -14.62 -17.11
CA PRO A 354 8.81 -15.29 -17.97
C PRO A 354 8.19 -16.37 -18.86
N GLU A 355 7.09 -16.98 -18.39
CA GLU A 355 6.36 -18.07 -19.02
C GLU A 355 4.85 -17.79 -19.00
N PRO A 356 4.04 -18.40 -19.89
CA PRO A 356 2.59 -18.19 -19.94
C PRO A 356 1.87 -18.42 -18.61
N GLU A 357 2.30 -19.43 -17.86
CA GLU A 357 1.75 -19.81 -16.56
C GLU A 357 1.99 -18.72 -15.50
N ALA A 358 3.05 -17.93 -15.64
CA ALA A 358 3.32 -16.80 -14.77
C ALA A 358 2.35 -15.62 -15.02
N GLY A 359 1.63 -15.62 -16.14
CA GLY A 359 0.53 -14.69 -16.43
C GLY A 359 -0.82 -15.11 -15.85
N LEU A 360 -0.87 -16.18 -15.04
CA LEU A 360 -2.09 -16.71 -14.46
C LEU A 360 -2.22 -16.33 -12.98
N ILE A 361 -3.45 -16.44 -12.47
CA ILE A 361 -3.74 -16.37 -11.04
C ILE A 361 -3.26 -17.66 -10.38
N GLY A 362 -2.39 -17.52 -9.38
CA GLY A 362 -1.92 -18.59 -8.53
C GLY A 362 -2.85 -18.85 -7.34
N GLY A 363 -2.66 -20.02 -6.72
CA GLY A 363 -3.29 -20.35 -5.46
C GLY A 363 -4.76 -20.77 -5.56
N GLN A 364 -5.58 -20.20 -4.69
CA GLN A 364 -7.02 -20.43 -4.56
C GLN A 364 -7.80 -19.62 -5.61
N LEU A 365 -8.77 -20.23 -6.30
CA LEU A 365 -9.60 -19.59 -7.33
C LEU A 365 -10.98 -19.15 -6.81
N ASP A 366 -11.31 -19.54 -5.58
CA ASP A 366 -12.52 -19.17 -4.84
C ASP A 366 -12.35 -17.86 -4.03
N VAL A 367 -11.11 -17.36 -3.91
CA VAL A 367 -10.82 -16.07 -3.28
C VAL A 367 -11.30 -14.92 -4.19
N PRO A 368 -12.21 -14.05 -3.73
CA PRO A 368 -12.70 -12.93 -4.53
C PRO A 368 -11.56 -12.02 -5.00
N THR A 369 -11.51 -11.77 -6.30
CA THR A 369 -10.40 -11.06 -6.94
C THR A 369 -10.86 -9.78 -7.64
N LEU A 370 -10.25 -8.65 -7.28
CA LEU A 370 -10.44 -7.36 -7.93
C LEU A 370 -9.22 -7.00 -8.78
N ASN A 371 -9.38 -6.79 -10.08
CA ASN A 371 -8.34 -6.24 -10.96
C ASN A 371 -8.69 -4.81 -11.39
N ILE A 372 -7.73 -3.90 -11.26
CA ILE A 372 -7.87 -2.48 -11.60
C ILE A 372 -6.75 -2.10 -12.54
N ILE A 373 -7.06 -1.56 -13.72
CA ILE A 373 -6.03 -1.17 -14.69
C ILE A 373 -6.51 -0.02 -15.57
N GLY A 374 -5.59 0.86 -15.94
CA GLY A 374 -5.87 1.98 -16.83
C GLY A 374 -5.77 1.63 -18.31
N THR A 375 -6.60 2.23 -19.16
CA THR A 375 -6.52 2.00 -20.62
C THR A 375 -5.25 2.56 -21.25
N LYS A 376 -4.54 3.45 -20.55
CA LYS A 376 -3.25 4.04 -20.94
C LYS A 376 -2.14 3.66 -19.96
N ASP A 377 -2.24 2.48 -19.33
CA ASP A 377 -1.14 1.90 -18.54
C ASP A 377 0.06 1.63 -19.45
N GLN A 378 1.17 2.30 -19.16
CA GLN A 378 2.35 2.36 -20.00
C GLN A 378 3.26 1.14 -19.84
N TYR A 379 2.93 0.24 -18.91
CA TYR A 379 3.68 -0.98 -18.66
C TYR A 379 2.88 -2.21 -19.10
N PHE A 380 1.61 -2.30 -18.70
CA PHE A 380 0.79 -3.50 -18.86
C PHE A 380 -0.45 -3.30 -19.74
N GLY A 381 -0.68 -2.08 -20.26
CA GLY A 381 -1.79 -1.81 -21.16
C GLY A 381 -1.69 -2.53 -22.50
N LYS A 382 -2.81 -2.63 -23.23
CA LYS A 382 -2.87 -3.23 -24.57
C LYS A 382 -2.26 -2.37 -25.69
N GLU A 383 -2.12 -1.07 -25.43
CA GLU A 383 -1.65 -0.05 -26.38
C GLU A 383 -0.50 0.74 -25.75
N ASP A 384 0.45 1.16 -26.58
CA ASP A 384 1.54 2.07 -26.17
C ASP A 384 2.19 1.71 -24.82
N SER A 385 2.43 0.42 -24.60
CA SER A 385 2.97 -0.11 -23.35
C SER A 385 4.24 -0.93 -23.58
N ILE A 386 5.05 -1.09 -22.53
CA ILE A 386 6.23 -1.97 -22.58
C ILE A 386 5.82 -3.41 -22.90
N ALA A 387 4.76 -3.94 -22.26
CA ALA A 387 4.25 -5.27 -22.54
C ALA A 387 3.93 -5.47 -24.02
N LYS A 388 3.22 -4.52 -24.63
CA LYS A 388 2.86 -4.56 -26.05
C LYS A 388 4.09 -4.49 -26.95
N LEU A 389 5.01 -3.55 -26.68
CA LEU A 389 6.26 -3.40 -27.44
C LEU A 389 7.13 -4.65 -27.42
N VAL A 390 7.26 -5.29 -26.25
CA VAL A 390 8.03 -6.53 -26.11
C VAL A 390 7.33 -7.68 -26.83
N ALA A 391 6.01 -7.85 -26.67
CA ALA A 391 5.28 -8.95 -27.29
C ALA A 391 5.24 -8.89 -28.83
N GLU A 392 5.20 -7.69 -29.41
CA GLU A 392 5.18 -7.49 -30.87
C GLU A 392 6.54 -7.70 -31.55
N ASN A 393 7.64 -7.72 -30.80
CA ASN A 393 8.94 -7.97 -31.38
C ASN A 393 9.10 -9.46 -31.73
N GLY A 394 8.90 -9.81 -33.00
CA GLY A 394 9.02 -11.19 -33.47
C GLY A 394 10.43 -11.80 -33.49
N VAL A 395 11.47 -11.05 -33.10
CA VAL A 395 12.87 -11.54 -33.11
C VAL A 395 13.32 -11.93 -31.71
N THR A 396 13.22 -11.01 -30.75
CA THR A 396 13.69 -11.21 -29.36
C THR A 396 12.59 -11.05 -28.31
N GLY A 397 11.41 -10.63 -28.73
CA GLY A 397 10.25 -10.42 -27.87
C GLY A 397 9.60 -11.71 -27.39
N TYR A 398 8.80 -11.56 -26.34
CA TYR A 398 7.98 -12.62 -25.75
C TYR A 398 6.75 -12.00 -25.06
N GLY A 399 5.82 -12.83 -24.62
CA GLY A 399 4.50 -12.40 -24.17
C GLY A 399 3.41 -12.71 -25.21
N ASP A 400 2.17 -12.52 -24.82
CA ASP A 400 1.02 -12.66 -25.70
C ASP A 400 0.97 -11.48 -26.67
N ARG A 401 0.80 -11.75 -27.97
CA ARG A 401 0.67 -10.70 -28.99
C ARG A 401 -0.69 -10.00 -28.97
N HIS A 402 -1.68 -10.68 -28.37
CA HIS A 402 -3.08 -10.26 -28.29
C HIS A 402 -3.45 -9.80 -26.87
N LEU A 403 -2.55 -9.07 -26.21
CA LEU A 403 -2.83 -8.46 -24.91
C LEU A 403 -4.13 -7.66 -24.94
N THR A 404 -5.01 -7.98 -24.00
CA THR A 404 -6.22 -7.20 -23.71
C THR A 404 -5.94 -6.07 -22.73
N GLY A 405 -4.85 -6.17 -21.97
CA GLY A 405 -4.44 -5.18 -20.99
C GLY A 405 -5.26 -5.26 -19.70
N HIS A 406 -5.87 -6.41 -19.40
CA HIS A 406 -6.66 -6.63 -18.19
C HIS A 406 -6.89 -8.12 -17.90
N GLY A 407 -7.28 -8.45 -16.67
CA GLY A 407 -7.36 -9.85 -16.21
C GLY A 407 -8.61 -10.63 -16.60
N TYR A 408 -9.63 -10.01 -17.23
CA TYR A 408 -10.95 -10.63 -17.41
C TYR A 408 -10.89 -12.02 -18.06
N ASN A 409 -10.25 -12.13 -19.23
CA ASN A 409 -10.16 -13.40 -19.96
C ASN A 409 -9.42 -14.47 -19.16
N THR A 410 -8.37 -14.08 -18.43
CA THR A 410 -7.63 -14.99 -17.55
C THR A 410 -8.52 -15.48 -16.41
N MET A 411 -9.28 -14.59 -15.76
CA MET A 411 -10.19 -14.96 -14.68
C MET A 411 -11.28 -15.93 -15.14
N VAL A 412 -11.91 -15.66 -16.30
CA VAL A 412 -12.94 -16.51 -16.89
C VAL A 412 -12.36 -17.86 -17.29
N ARG A 413 -11.23 -17.88 -18.01
CA ARG A 413 -10.56 -19.10 -18.45
C ARG A 413 -10.13 -20.00 -17.29
N GLN A 414 -9.63 -19.43 -16.19
CA GLN A 414 -9.27 -20.19 -15.01
C GLN A 414 -10.48 -20.62 -14.17
N GLY A 415 -11.66 -20.04 -14.41
CA GLY A 415 -12.88 -20.36 -13.68
C GLY A 415 -12.85 -19.84 -12.25
N LEU A 416 -12.51 -18.56 -12.05
CA LEU A 416 -12.65 -17.91 -10.75
C LEU A 416 -14.11 -17.87 -10.30
N ASP A 417 -14.37 -18.09 -9.00
CA ASP A 417 -15.74 -18.05 -8.46
C ASP A 417 -16.27 -16.63 -8.42
N VAL A 418 -15.46 -15.67 -7.99
CA VAL A 418 -15.82 -14.24 -7.87
C VAL A 418 -14.70 -13.37 -8.41
N GLY A 419 -15.02 -12.56 -9.42
CA GLY A 419 -14.09 -11.63 -10.04
C GLY A 419 -14.72 -10.30 -10.42
N LEU A 420 -13.98 -9.21 -10.24
CA LEU A 420 -14.32 -7.90 -10.81
C LEU A 420 -13.09 -7.33 -11.52
N VAL A 421 -13.28 -6.86 -12.75
CA VAL A 421 -12.26 -6.15 -13.53
C VAL A 421 -12.75 -4.74 -13.82
N CYS A 422 -12.03 -3.73 -13.35
CA CYS A 422 -12.30 -2.32 -13.62
C CYS A 422 -11.25 -1.75 -14.57
N ILE A 423 -11.71 -1.31 -15.74
CA ILE A 423 -10.88 -0.69 -16.78
C ILE A 423 -11.11 0.82 -16.74
N LEU A 424 -10.08 1.58 -16.41
CA LEU A 424 -10.17 3.01 -16.18
C LEU A 424 -9.84 3.79 -17.46
N GLU A 425 -10.81 4.47 -18.03
CA GLU A 425 -10.64 5.31 -19.22
C GLU A 425 -9.59 6.38 -18.95
N ASP A 426 -8.60 6.52 -19.84
CA ASP A 426 -7.49 7.45 -19.65
C ASP A 426 -6.63 7.17 -18.39
N GLY A 427 -6.91 6.09 -17.65
CA GLY A 427 -6.13 5.68 -16.51
C GLY A 427 -4.70 5.35 -16.93
N MET A 428 -3.75 5.88 -16.17
CA MET A 428 -2.32 5.61 -16.33
C MET A 428 -1.92 4.44 -15.41
N HIS A 429 -0.63 4.07 -15.39
CA HIS A 429 -0.13 3.08 -14.44
C HIS A 429 -0.35 3.46 -12.97
N SER A 430 -0.42 4.76 -12.69
CA SER A 430 -0.76 5.34 -11.39
C SER A 430 -2.22 5.83 -11.41
N PRO A 431 -3.21 4.95 -11.13
CA PRO A 431 -4.61 5.31 -11.25
C PRO A 431 -5.08 6.34 -10.22
N CYS A 432 -4.37 6.56 -9.10
CA CYS A 432 -4.75 7.61 -8.16
C CYS A 432 -4.66 9.01 -8.81
N ASN A 433 -3.76 9.22 -9.78
CA ASN A 433 -3.68 10.51 -10.47
C ASN A 433 -4.91 10.81 -11.34
N THR A 434 -5.72 9.80 -11.68
CA THR A 434 -6.81 9.92 -12.68
C THR A 434 -8.17 9.50 -12.13
N HIS A 435 -8.21 8.67 -11.10
CA HIS A 435 -9.41 7.99 -10.58
C HIS A 435 -9.43 7.86 -9.05
N ASP A 436 -8.69 8.68 -8.29
CA ASP A 436 -8.57 8.57 -6.82
C ASP A 436 -9.93 8.46 -6.11
N ASN A 437 -10.88 9.34 -6.45
CA ASN A 437 -12.19 9.36 -5.82
C ASN A 437 -13.03 8.12 -6.14
N PHE A 438 -12.89 7.57 -7.35
CA PHE A 438 -13.51 6.31 -7.73
C PHE A 438 -12.92 5.14 -6.93
N LEU A 439 -11.57 5.07 -6.82
CA LEU A 439 -10.88 4.02 -6.07
C LEU A 439 -11.32 3.98 -4.60
N ARG A 440 -11.59 5.13 -3.97
CA ARG A 440 -12.13 5.21 -2.61
C ARG A 440 -13.46 4.46 -2.46
N GLN A 441 -14.38 4.70 -3.38
CA GLN A 441 -15.69 4.04 -3.35
C GLN A 441 -15.59 2.55 -3.69
N LEU A 442 -14.73 2.22 -4.67
CA LEU A 442 -14.46 0.85 -5.07
C LEU A 442 -13.90 0.03 -3.90
N PHE A 443 -12.82 0.51 -3.26
CA PHE A 443 -12.22 -0.16 -2.11
C PHE A 443 -13.17 -0.26 -0.93
N ASN A 444 -13.92 0.81 -0.61
CA ASN A 444 -14.91 0.73 0.47
C ASN A 444 -15.95 -0.36 0.20
N THR A 445 -16.40 -0.52 -1.05
CA THR A 445 -17.32 -1.58 -1.45
C THR A 445 -16.64 -2.95 -1.37
N PHE A 446 -15.43 -3.10 -1.91
CA PHE A 446 -14.66 -4.35 -1.89
C PHE A 446 -14.42 -4.87 -0.48
N PHE A 447 -13.99 -4.01 0.46
CA PHE A 447 -13.74 -4.42 1.83
C PHE A 447 -15.01 -4.60 2.69
N SER A 448 -16.18 -4.17 2.20
CA SER A 448 -17.46 -4.37 2.91
C SER A 448 -18.29 -5.51 2.36
N ARG A 449 -18.14 -5.80 1.06
CA ARG A 449 -18.97 -6.74 0.30
C ARG A 449 -18.12 -7.59 -0.64
N THR A 450 -17.03 -8.15 -0.12
CA THR A 450 -15.98 -8.83 -0.89
C THR A 450 -16.52 -9.94 -1.80
N HIS A 451 -17.39 -10.81 -1.30
CA HIS A 451 -17.98 -11.90 -2.10
C HIS A 451 -19.03 -11.44 -3.11
N SER A 452 -19.56 -10.22 -2.98
CA SER A 452 -20.52 -9.61 -3.93
C SER A 452 -19.86 -8.55 -4.82
N ILE A 453 -18.52 -8.47 -4.86
CA ILE A 453 -17.84 -7.40 -5.60
C ILE A 453 -18.16 -7.44 -7.10
N TRP A 454 -18.42 -8.62 -7.66
CA TRP A 454 -18.81 -8.80 -9.05
C TRP A 454 -20.15 -8.11 -9.40
N GLU A 455 -21.01 -7.87 -8.39
CA GLU A 455 -22.29 -7.17 -8.51
C GLU A 455 -22.15 -5.65 -8.38
N LEU A 456 -20.94 -5.08 -8.46
CA LEU A 456 -20.72 -3.65 -8.17
C LEU A 456 -21.71 -2.73 -8.90
N HIS A 457 -22.04 -3.03 -10.16
CA HIS A 457 -23.03 -2.31 -10.94
C HIS A 457 -24.44 -2.32 -10.32
N MET A 458 -24.88 -3.46 -9.76
CA MET A 458 -26.15 -3.56 -9.05
C MET A 458 -26.10 -2.85 -7.68
N ILE A 459 -24.98 -2.99 -6.98
CA ILE A 459 -24.77 -2.35 -5.67
C ILE A 459 -24.82 -0.83 -5.82
N TRP A 460 -24.18 -0.29 -6.86
CA TRP A 460 -24.09 1.15 -7.11
C TRP A 460 -25.31 1.70 -7.86
N ALA A 461 -26.15 0.86 -8.48
CA ALA A 461 -27.40 1.31 -9.13
C ALA A 461 -28.36 2.04 -8.17
N ALA A 462 -28.28 1.75 -6.87
CA ALA A 462 -29.07 2.44 -5.83
C ALA A 462 -28.66 3.91 -5.62
N ASP A 463 -27.44 4.30 -6.01
CA ASP A 463 -26.94 5.67 -5.95
C ASP A 463 -26.67 6.17 -7.39
N PRO A 464 -27.50 7.07 -7.94
CA PRO A 464 -27.32 7.60 -9.30
C PRO A 464 -25.93 8.18 -9.56
N THR A 465 -25.30 8.71 -8.51
CA THR A 465 -23.97 9.32 -8.58
C THR A 465 -22.90 8.26 -8.77
N LEU A 466 -22.96 7.15 -8.03
CA LEU A 466 -22.03 6.03 -8.16
C LEU A 466 -22.30 5.23 -9.43
N ASN A 467 -23.57 5.00 -9.76
CA ASN A 467 -23.98 4.32 -10.98
C ASN A 467 -23.42 4.99 -12.23
N ALA A 468 -23.41 6.34 -12.26
CA ALA A 468 -22.84 7.10 -13.37
C ALA A 468 -21.30 7.03 -13.49
N LEU A 469 -20.60 6.41 -12.53
CA LEU A 469 -19.15 6.22 -12.57
C LEU A 469 -18.74 4.92 -13.26
N ILE A 470 -19.67 4.06 -13.66
CA ILE A 470 -19.36 2.75 -14.24
C ILE A 470 -20.30 2.41 -15.40
N SER A 471 -19.82 1.59 -16.30
CA SER A 471 -20.61 0.95 -17.36
C SER A 471 -20.32 -0.54 -17.33
N LEU A 472 -21.37 -1.36 -17.24
CA LEU A 472 -21.25 -2.81 -17.38
C LEU A 472 -20.88 -3.15 -18.83
N GLU A 473 -19.78 -3.87 -19.03
CA GLU A 473 -19.41 -4.37 -20.37
C GLU A 473 -19.74 -5.84 -20.52
N GLU A 474 -19.37 -6.66 -19.55
CA GLU A 474 -19.45 -8.12 -19.67
C GLU A 474 -19.65 -8.78 -18.30
N THR A 475 -20.42 -9.86 -18.22
CA THR A 475 -20.60 -10.65 -17.01
C THR A 475 -20.91 -12.11 -17.33
N THR A 476 -20.33 -13.05 -16.58
CA THR A 476 -20.54 -14.51 -16.78
C THR A 476 -21.82 -15.04 -16.14
N ALA A 477 -22.51 -14.23 -15.32
CA ALA A 477 -23.66 -14.69 -14.53
C ALA A 477 -24.94 -14.95 -15.35
N VAL A 478 -24.97 -14.59 -16.65
CA VAL A 478 -26.16 -14.68 -17.50
C VAL A 478 -25.90 -15.59 -18.70
N GLY A 479 -26.47 -16.79 -18.71
CA GLY A 479 -26.69 -17.59 -19.92
C GLY A 479 -25.50 -18.41 -20.47
N ASP A 480 -24.29 -18.26 -19.95
CA ASP A 480 -23.08 -18.86 -20.56
C ASP A 480 -22.77 -20.31 -20.14
N GLY A 481 -23.67 -21.00 -19.43
CA GLY A 481 -23.45 -22.37 -18.95
C GLY A 481 -22.37 -22.51 -17.85
N MET A 482 -21.73 -21.41 -17.44
CA MET A 482 -20.75 -21.32 -16.36
C MET A 482 -21.44 -21.21 -14.99
N VAL A 483 -22.17 -22.25 -14.59
CA VAL A 483 -22.89 -22.26 -13.30
C VAL A 483 -21.92 -22.07 -12.14
N GLY A 484 -22.15 -21.03 -11.33
CA GLY A 484 -21.37 -20.75 -10.12
C GLY A 484 -20.13 -19.86 -10.31
N LYS A 485 -19.91 -19.30 -11.51
CA LYS A 485 -18.81 -18.36 -11.78
C LYS A 485 -19.33 -16.95 -12.00
N ASN A 486 -18.93 -16.03 -11.14
CA ASN A 486 -19.44 -14.67 -11.07
C ASN A 486 -18.32 -13.66 -11.36
N ILE A 487 -18.05 -13.42 -12.64
CA ILE A 487 -16.97 -12.54 -13.08
C ILE A 487 -17.56 -11.40 -13.92
N THR A 488 -17.27 -10.17 -13.53
CA THR A 488 -17.80 -8.96 -14.18
C THR A 488 -16.66 -8.07 -14.68
N ARG A 489 -16.79 -7.51 -15.89
CA ARG A 489 -15.95 -6.44 -16.44
C ARG A 489 -16.72 -5.14 -16.50
N LEU A 490 -16.15 -4.10 -15.92
CA LEU A 490 -16.69 -2.74 -15.93
C LEU A 490 -15.72 -1.79 -16.61
N PHE A 491 -16.28 -0.91 -17.43
CA PHE A 491 -15.59 0.28 -17.91
C PHE A 491 -15.89 1.45 -16.95
N VAL A 492 -14.85 2.19 -16.60
CA VAL A 492 -14.94 3.37 -15.74
C VAL A 492 -14.59 4.57 -16.59
N PRO A 493 -15.58 5.40 -16.99
CA PRO A 493 -15.31 6.58 -17.81
C PRO A 493 -14.44 7.59 -17.07
N LYS A 494 -13.83 8.49 -17.83
CA LYS A 494 -13.00 9.56 -17.30
C LYS A 494 -13.74 10.36 -16.23
N MET A 495 -13.08 10.59 -15.11
CA MET A 495 -13.66 11.37 -14.00
C MET A 495 -14.03 12.78 -14.48
N LYS A 496 -15.27 13.19 -14.18
CA LYS A 496 -15.81 14.52 -14.51
C LYS A 496 -15.36 15.62 -13.54
N TYR A 497 -14.67 15.24 -12.48
CA TYR A 497 -14.26 16.11 -11.39
C TYR A 497 -12.76 15.93 -11.12
N PRO A 498 -12.04 16.99 -10.71
CA PRO A 498 -10.61 16.89 -10.45
C PRO A 498 -10.33 15.88 -9.34
N ASN A 499 -9.38 14.98 -9.56
CA ASN A 499 -9.02 13.97 -8.58
C ASN A 499 -8.30 14.57 -7.38
N ARG A 500 -7.71 15.75 -7.51
CA ARG A 500 -7.08 16.43 -6.36
C ARG A 500 -8.08 16.93 -5.33
N LEU A 501 -9.35 17.11 -5.71
CA LEU A 501 -10.42 17.48 -4.78
C LEU A 501 -10.85 16.27 -3.94
N ASN A 502 -11.06 16.50 -2.64
CA ASN A 502 -11.65 15.50 -1.76
C ASN A 502 -13.12 15.24 -2.12
N LEU A 503 -13.64 14.09 -1.69
CA LEU A 503 -14.99 13.64 -2.08
C LEU A 503 -16.08 14.61 -1.62
N ARG A 504 -15.97 15.15 -0.41
CA ARG A 504 -16.95 16.11 0.13
C ARG A 504 -17.03 17.38 -0.73
N THR A 505 -15.89 17.90 -1.16
CA THR A 505 -15.84 19.06 -2.07
C THR A 505 -16.47 18.71 -3.42
N VAL A 506 -16.21 17.50 -3.94
CA VAL A 506 -16.85 17.03 -5.19
C VAL A 506 -18.37 16.92 -5.05
N GLU A 507 -18.88 16.43 -3.91
CA GLU A 507 -20.32 16.36 -3.60
C GLU A 507 -20.96 17.74 -3.49
N VAL A 508 -20.30 18.68 -2.81
CA VAL A 508 -20.75 20.08 -2.74
C VAL A 508 -20.81 20.69 -4.14
N LEU A 509 -19.78 20.51 -4.96
CA LEU A 509 -19.72 21.06 -6.32
C LEU A 509 -20.80 20.44 -7.23
N ARG A 510 -21.14 19.16 -7.05
CA ARG A 510 -22.29 18.52 -7.72
C ARG A 510 -23.60 19.22 -7.35
N SER A 511 -23.78 19.57 -6.08
CA SER A 511 -25.00 20.22 -5.59
C SER A 511 -25.16 21.68 -6.04
N LEU A 512 -24.05 22.41 -6.18
CA LEU A 512 -24.05 23.85 -6.49
C LEU A 512 -24.07 24.16 -7.99
N ASN A 513 -23.88 23.16 -8.86
CA ASN A 513 -23.79 23.33 -10.32
C ASN A 513 -22.74 24.37 -10.76
N CYS A 514 -21.64 24.51 -10.00
CA CYS A 514 -20.53 25.44 -10.29
C CYS A 514 -19.64 24.92 -11.43
N GLN A 515 -20.13 24.99 -12.67
CA GLN A 515 -19.46 24.38 -13.82
C GLN A 515 -18.12 25.05 -14.18
N ASP A 516 -17.97 26.36 -13.99
CA ASP A 516 -16.79 27.09 -14.50
C ASP A 516 -15.53 26.86 -13.66
N GLU A 517 -15.60 26.95 -12.33
CA GLU A 517 -14.46 26.63 -11.45
C GLU A 517 -13.98 25.18 -11.62
N LEU A 518 -14.94 24.27 -11.84
CA LEU A 518 -14.65 22.88 -12.15
C LEU A 518 -13.91 22.72 -13.47
N ARG A 519 -14.31 23.44 -14.52
CA ARG A 519 -13.64 23.41 -15.82
C ARG A 519 -12.20 23.87 -15.71
N ASP A 520 -11.93 24.94 -14.95
CA ASP A 520 -10.58 25.46 -14.76
C ASP A 520 -9.68 24.49 -13.98
N ALA A 521 -10.20 23.91 -12.90
CA ALA A 521 -9.46 22.92 -12.13
C ALA A 521 -9.19 21.64 -12.94
N MET A 522 -10.19 21.17 -13.71
CA MET A 522 -10.04 20.04 -14.63
C MET A 522 -9.03 20.33 -15.74
N ALA A 523 -9.02 21.55 -16.30
CA ALA A 523 -8.07 21.94 -17.33
C ALA A 523 -6.63 21.95 -16.81
N LYS A 524 -6.41 22.43 -15.57
CA LYS A 524 -5.10 22.39 -14.91
C LYS A 524 -4.62 20.96 -14.67
N GLU A 525 -5.47 20.10 -14.11
CA GLU A 525 -5.15 18.70 -13.86
C GLU A 525 -4.87 17.95 -15.17
N LYS A 526 -5.70 18.19 -16.20
CA LYS A 526 -5.50 17.65 -17.54
C LYS A 526 -4.15 18.07 -18.13
N CYS A 527 -3.76 19.34 -18.00
CA CYS A 527 -2.47 19.84 -18.49
C CYS A 527 -1.29 19.08 -17.85
N ILE A 528 -1.36 18.82 -16.54
CA ILE A 528 -0.34 18.05 -15.81
C ILE A 528 -0.29 16.60 -16.34
N ILE A 529 -1.45 15.95 -16.47
CA ILE A 529 -1.55 14.57 -16.97
C ILE A 529 -1.06 14.47 -18.42
N ASP A 530 -1.44 15.41 -19.29
CA ASP A 530 -1.05 15.43 -20.70
C ASP A 530 0.45 15.69 -20.86
N ALA A 531 1.06 16.51 -19.99
CA ALA A 531 2.51 16.70 -19.95
C ALA A 531 3.24 15.40 -19.57
N GLU A 532 2.80 14.71 -18.52
CA GLU A 532 3.35 13.41 -18.11
C GLU A 532 3.18 12.35 -19.23
N ARG A 533 2.01 12.32 -19.88
CA ARG A 533 1.76 11.45 -21.03
C ARG A 533 2.70 11.73 -22.19
N THR A 534 2.94 12.99 -22.50
CA THR A 534 3.83 13.40 -23.59
C THR A 534 5.25 12.95 -23.31
N GLU A 535 5.76 13.18 -22.09
CA GLU A 535 7.09 12.74 -21.69
C GLU A 535 7.24 11.21 -21.81
N ILE A 536 6.25 10.44 -21.33
CA ILE A 536 6.30 8.98 -21.39
C ILE A 536 6.19 8.49 -22.84
N LYS A 537 5.33 9.09 -23.66
CA LYS A 537 5.24 8.77 -25.08
C LYS A 537 6.56 9.00 -25.80
N GLU A 538 7.24 10.12 -25.55
CA GLU A 538 8.56 10.41 -26.10
C GLU A 538 9.62 9.40 -25.62
N GLN A 539 9.52 8.90 -24.39
CA GLN A 539 10.38 7.82 -23.90
C GLN A 539 10.12 6.50 -24.66
N LEU A 540 8.86 6.14 -24.89
CA LEU A 540 8.47 4.93 -25.62
C LEU A 540 8.84 5.02 -27.11
N ASP A 541 8.66 6.17 -27.74
CA ASP A 541 9.01 6.39 -29.14
C ASP A 541 10.52 6.34 -29.35
N ARG A 542 11.33 6.86 -28.40
CA ARG A 542 12.78 6.67 -28.41
C ARG A 542 13.16 5.18 -28.38
N VAL A 543 12.50 4.39 -27.54
CA VAL A 543 12.70 2.94 -27.47
C VAL A 543 12.31 2.24 -28.78
N ARG A 544 11.21 2.65 -29.43
CA ARG A 544 10.81 2.11 -30.75
C ARG A 544 11.90 2.36 -31.80
N VAL A 545 12.44 3.57 -31.85
CA VAL A 545 13.50 3.94 -32.79
C VAL A 545 14.78 3.15 -32.53
N GLU A 546 15.18 2.99 -31.26
CA GLU A 546 16.35 2.18 -30.88
C GLU A 546 16.18 0.70 -31.24
N ALA A 547 15.01 0.12 -30.96
CA ALA A 547 14.70 -1.26 -31.32
C ALA A 547 14.69 -1.49 -32.85
N ALA A 548 14.16 -0.52 -33.62
CA ALA A 548 14.18 -0.58 -35.08
C ALA A 548 15.61 -0.54 -35.65
N LYS A 549 16.51 0.27 -35.06
CA LYS A 549 17.93 0.31 -35.45
C LYS A 549 18.64 -1.03 -35.20
N GLN A 550 18.32 -1.71 -34.10
CA GLN A 550 18.95 -2.99 -33.76
C GLN A 550 18.57 -4.13 -34.72
N ARG A 551 17.38 -4.10 -35.35
CA ARG A 551 17.00 -5.09 -36.38
C ARG A 551 17.96 -5.16 -37.57
N ASN A 552 18.71 -4.08 -37.83
CA ASN A 552 19.67 -4.02 -38.93
C ASN A 552 21.10 -4.45 -38.53
N PHE A 553 21.35 -4.73 -37.26
CA PHE A 553 22.66 -5.19 -36.80
C PHE A 553 22.63 -6.72 -36.60
N LYS A 554 23.25 -7.47 -37.51
CA LYS A 554 23.54 -8.90 -37.27
C LYS A 554 24.49 -8.99 -36.07
N SER A 555 24.02 -9.48 -34.93
CA SER A 555 24.88 -9.67 -33.76
C SER A 555 25.93 -10.74 -34.06
N THR A 556 27.17 -10.34 -34.35
CA THR A 556 28.31 -11.24 -34.54
C THR A 556 29.04 -11.58 -33.23
N GLY A 557 28.55 -11.09 -32.09
CA GLY A 557 29.13 -11.35 -30.79
C GLY A 557 28.71 -12.70 -30.23
N LYS A 558 29.69 -13.54 -29.86
CA LYS A 558 29.43 -14.71 -28.99
C LYS A 558 28.75 -14.21 -27.71
N PRO A 559 27.68 -14.88 -27.22
CA PRO A 559 27.07 -14.53 -25.95
C PRO A 559 28.15 -14.59 -24.87
N ALA A 560 28.35 -13.49 -24.15
CA ALA A 560 29.24 -13.45 -23.01
C ALA A 560 28.74 -14.50 -22.01
N SER A 561 29.61 -15.41 -21.56
CA SER A 561 29.25 -16.36 -20.52
C SER A 561 28.89 -15.58 -19.26
N ASN A 562 27.62 -15.55 -18.88
CA ASN A 562 27.22 -14.89 -17.63
C ASN A 562 27.82 -15.66 -16.44
N PHE A 563 28.04 -14.94 -15.34
CA PHE A 563 28.70 -15.44 -14.12
C PHE A 563 28.01 -16.68 -13.51
N TYR A 564 26.75 -16.95 -13.84
CA TYR A 564 25.93 -18.03 -13.26
C TYR A 564 25.77 -19.26 -14.16
N ALA A 565 26.27 -19.27 -15.40
CA ALA A 565 26.27 -20.46 -16.25
C ALA A 565 27.06 -21.63 -15.62
N LYS A 566 27.94 -21.33 -14.66
CA LYS A 566 28.74 -22.31 -13.91
C LYS A 566 28.12 -22.76 -12.58
N ASP A 567 27.02 -22.13 -12.11
CA ASP A 567 26.63 -22.20 -10.70
C ASP A 567 25.21 -22.75 -10.43
N LYS A 568 24.76 -23.68 -11.27
CA LYS A 568 23.52 -24.46 -11.04
C LYS A 568 23.55 -25.30 -9.73
N PHE A 569 24.68 -25.38 -9.04
CA PHE A 569 24.84 -26.12 -7.78
C PHE A 569 24.73 -25.24 -6.50
N ALA A 570 25.09 -23.96 -6.53
CA ALA A 570 25.18 -23.13 -5.31
C ALA A 570 23.82 -22.73 -4.71
N VAL A 571 22.81 -22.45 -5.55
CA VAL A 571 21.46 -22.05 -5.10
C VAL A 571 20.74 -23.19 -4.35
N LYS A 572 21.05 -24.44 -4.69
CA LYS A 572 20.50 -25.62 -4.02
C LYS A 572 21.06 -25.84 -2.61
N CYS A 573 22.28 -25.36 -2.32
CA CYS A 573 22.91 -25.50 -1.01
C CYS A 573 22.47 -24.40 -0.04
N ALA A 574 22.47 -23.12 -0.47
CA ALA A 574 22.05 -22.01 0.39
C ALA A 574 20.60 -22.15 0.88
N TRP A 575 19.70 -22.67 0.03
CA TRP A 575 18.30 -22.88 0.40
C TRP A 575 18.09 -24.10 1.32
N LYS A 576 18.87 -25.18 1.13
CA LYS A 576 18.86 -26.35 2.03
C LYS A 576 19.44 -26.04 3.40
N ASP A 577 20.46 -25.20 3.48
CA ASP A 577 21.09 -24.81 4.75
C ASP A 577 20.20 -23.84 5.55
N TRP A 578 19.42 -22.99 4.86
CA TRP A 578 18.38 -22.17 5.49
C TRP A 578 17.21 -23.03 6.04
N LEU A 579 16.72 -24.00 5.27
CA LEU A 579 15.68 -24.93 5.72
C LEU A 579 16.14 -25.79 6.90
N LYS A 580 17.38 -26.31 6.89
CA LYS A 580 17.92 -27.14 7.98
C LYS A 580 18.15 -26.41 9.31
N THR A 581 18.29 -25.09 9.28
CA THR A 581 18.51 -24.29 10.50
C THR A 581 17.20 -23.80 11.14
N HIS A 582 16.07 -23.94 10.44
CA HIS A 582 14.78 -23.34 10.84
C HIS A 582 13.59 -24.32 10.81
N THR A 583 13.84 -25.61 10.57
CA THR A 583 12.98 -26.75 10.97
C THR A 583 13.65 -27.49 12.11
#